data_AF-A0AAU4JZZ0-F1
#
_entry.id   AF-A0AAU4JZZ0-F1
#
_cell.length_a   1.000
_cell.length_b   1.000
_cell.length_c   1.000
_cell.angle_alpha   90.00
_cell.angle_beta   90.00
_cell.angle_gamma   90.00
#
_symmetry.space_group_name_H-M   'P 1'
#
loop_
_entity.id
_entity.type
_entity.pdbx_description
1 polymer ?
#
loop_
_entity_poly.entity_id
_entity_poly.type
_entity_poly.pdbx_seq_one_letter_code
_entity_poly.pdbx_strand_id
1 'polypeptide(L)'
;MSEIQTYVSERGFELYGSPVATTYGDVVSVYESSAASGPHIWLRTQRPGDADNDEVTQAAHMSVEQATAIRDRLTLAINRAGERWAAS
;
A
#
# COMPACT_ATOMS: atom_id res chain seq x y z
N MET A 1 -0.18 3.32 -19.18
CA MET A 1 -0.49 3.15 -17.75
C MET A 1 -0.77 4.53 -17.20
N SER A 2 -1.87 4.71 -16.48
CA SER A 2 -2.17 5.99 -15.81
C SER A 2 -1.12 6.26 -14.73
N GLU A 3 -0.76 7.52 -14.52
CA GLU A 3 0.19 7.93 -13.50
C GLU A 3 -0.32 7.59 -12.09
N ILE A 4 0.51 6.93 -11.28
CA ILE A 4 0.18 6.61 -9.89
C ILE A 4 0.56 7.82 -9.04
N GLN A 5 -0.46 8.52 -8.53
CA GLN A 5 -0.24 9.66 -7.63
C GLN A 5 0.24 9.18 -6.25
N THR A 6 1.29 9.82 -5.73
CA THR A 6 1.81 9.59 -4.38
C THR A 6 1.43 10.74 -3.46
N TYR A 7 1.21 10.45 -2.18
CA TYR A 7 0.94 11.48 -1.18
C TYR A 7 1.45 11.08 0.20
N VAL A 8 1.77 12.08 1.04
CA VAL A 8 2.22 11.86 2.42
C VAL A 8 1.06 12.17 3.36
N SER A 9 0.71 11.21 4.20
CA SER A 9 -0.28 11.38 5.27
C SER A 9 0.25 12.29 6.39
N GLU A 10 -0.66 12.83 7.21
CA GLU A 10 -0.30 13.65 8.39
C GLU A 10 0.62 12.91 9.38
N ARG A 11 0.56 11.58 9.42
CA ARG A 11 1.42 10.73 10.27
C ARG A 11 2.75 10.35 9.61
N GLY A 12 3.09 10.95 8.47
CA GLY A 12 4.35 10.71 7.78
C GLY A 12 4.44 9.41 6.98
N PHE A 13 3.32 8.72 6.73
CA PHE A 13 3.31 7.60 5.79
C PHE A 13 3.23 8.11 4.35
N GLU A 14 4.07 7.58 3.47
CA GLU A 14 3.99 7.83 2.02
C GLU A 14 3.12 6.75 1.38
N LEU A 15 2.04 7.16 0.71
CA LEU A 15 1.05 6.27 0.09
C LEU A 15 1.22 6.28 -1.42
N TYR A 16 1.10 5.09 -2.02
CA TYR A 16 1.34 4.87 -3.44
C TYR A 16 0.02 4.57 -4.17
N GLY A 17 -0.60 5.62 -4.71
CA GLY A 17 -1.91 5.57 -5.36
C GLY A 17 -3.07 5.54 -4.37
N SER A 18 -4.30 5.68 -4.90
CA SER A 18 -5.50 5.41 -4.12
C SER A 18 -5.59 3.93 -3.75
N PRO A 19 -6.16 3.59 -2.59
CA PRO A 19 -6.42 2.20 -2.22
C PRO A 19 -7.25 1.46 -3.27
N VAL A 20 -6.96 0.18 -3.46
CA VAL A 20 -7.68 -0.66 -4.41
C VAL A 20 -8.84 -1.34 -3.68
N ALA A 21 -10.06 -0.93 -4.01
CA ALA A 21 -11.25 -1.65 -3.57
C ALA A 21 -11.37 -2.96 -4.35
N THR A 22 -11.47 -4.06 -3.62
CA THR A 22 -11.70 -5.39 -4.16
C THR A 22 -13.17 -5.62 -4.41
N THR A 23 -13.49 -6.65 -5.20
CA THR A 23 -14.86 -7.03 -5.53
C THR A 23 -15.71 -7.37 -4.30
N TYR A 24 -15.08 -7.80 -3.20
CA TYR A 24 -15.76 -8.26 -1.99
C TYR A 24 -15.70 -7.24 -0.83
N GLY A 25 -15.36 -5.98 -1.15
CA GLY A 25 -15.41 -4.87 -0.22
C GLY A 25 -14.14 -4.65 0.60
N ASP A 26 -13.15 -5.54 0.51
CA ASP A 26 -11.84 -5.30 1.12
C ASP A 26 -11.10 -4.19 0.36
N VAL A 27 -10.31 -3.41 1.07
CA VAL A 27 -9.53 -2.31 0.53
C VAL A 27 -8.05 -2.61 0.77
N VAL A 28 -7.26 -2.58 -0.31
CA VAL A 28 -5.82 -2.84 -0.25
C VAL A 28 -5.04 -1.54 -0.47
N SER A 29 -4.17 -1.21 0.49
CA SER A 29 -3.32 -0.01 0.47
C SER A 29 -1.84 -0.39 0.46
N VAL A 30 -1.03 0.37 -0.28
CA VAL A 30 0.44 0.25 -0.30
C VAL A 30 1.02 1.56 0.23
N TYR A 31 1.82 1.49 1.28
CA TYR A 31 2.44 2.67 1.88
C TYR A 31 3.77 2.34 2.56
N GLU A 32 4.60 3.37 2.74
CA GLU A 32 5.89 3.29 3.42
C GLU A 32 5.84 4.11 4.71
N SER A 33 6.48 3.62 5.77
CA SER A 33 6.66 4.40 6.99
C SER A 33 7.99 5.14 6.97
N SER A 34 7.95 6.46 7.05
CA SER A 34 9.17 7.28 7.22
C SER A 34 9.82 7.14 8.60
N ALA A 35 9.13 6.53 9.57
CA ALA A 35 9.62 6.35 10.94
C ALA A 35 10.35 5.02 11.16
N ALA A 36 10.40 4.15 10.15
CA ALA A 36 11.10 2.88 10.27
C ALA A 36 12.62 3.06 10.17
N SER A 37 13.40 2.18 10.81
CA SER A 37 14.87 2.21 10.79
C SER A 37 15.49 1.77 9.45
N GLY A 38 14.69 1.66 8.40
CA GLY A 38 15.08 1.15 7.08
C GLY A 38 13.91 1.14 6.08
N PRO A 39 14.15 0.68 4.84
CA PRO A 39 13.15 0.68 3.76
C PRO A 39 12.07 -0.39 3.98
N HIS A 40 11.06 -0.06 4.76
CA HIS A 40 9.94 -0.96 5.05
C HIS A 40 8.65 -0.50 4.38
N ILE A 41 8.06 -1.39 3.59
CA ILE A 41 6.80 -1.17 2.87
C ILE A 41 5.70 -2.00 3.52
N TRP A 42 4.55 -1.37 3.71
CA TRP A 42 3.32 -1.99 4.16
C TRP A 42 2.39 -2.29 2.99
N LEU A 43 1.86 -3.51 2.98
CA LEU A 43 0.70 -3.89 2.18
C LEU A 43 -0.42 -4.23 3.15
N ARG A 44 -1.41 -3.35 3.26
CA ARG A 44 -2.50 -3.49 4.21
C ARG A 44 -3.79 -3.82 3.49
N THR A 45 -4.42 -4.91 3.90
CA THR A 45 -5.82 -5.21 3.58
C THR A 45 -6.69 -4.75 4.75
N GLN A 46 -7.83 -4.13 4.46
CA GLN A 46 -8.84 -3.76 5.45
C GLN A 46 -10.25 -3.95 4.89
N ARG A 47 -11.13 -4.63 5.62
CA ARG A 47 -12.57 -4.58 5.35
C ARG A 47 -13.21 -3.39 6.08
N PRO A 48 -14.09 -2.61 5.43
CA PRO A 48 -14.83 -1.53 6.08
C PRO A 48 -15.60 -2.04 7.30
N GLY A 49 -15.38 -1.43 8.46
CA GLY A 49 -16.02 -1.79 9.72
C GLY A 49 -15.21 -2.74 10.60
N ASP A 50 -14.14 -3.35 10.08
CA ASP A 50 -13.20 -4.08 10.93
C ASP A 50 -12.35 -3.08 11.72
N ALA A 51 -12.29 -3.27 13.04
CA ALA A 51 -11.32 -2.59 13.88
C ALA A 51 -9.91 -2.92 13.40
N ASP A 52 -8.93 -2.05 13.71
CA ASP A 52 -7.50 -2.27 13.50
C ASP A 52 -6.99 -3.38 14.46
N ASN A 53 -7.58 -4.57 14.39
CA ASN A 53 -7.19 -5.74 15.14
C ASN A 53 -6.28 -6.61 14.29
N ASP A 54 -5.08 -6.85 14.80
CA ASP A 54 -4.00 -7.63 14.16
C ASP A 54 -4.31 -9.12 13.97
N GLU A 55 -5.45 -9.61 14.49
CA GLU A 55 -5.79 -11.04 14.54
C GLU A 55 -6.68 -11.54 13.40
N VAL A 56 -7.14 -10.67 12.50
CA VAL A 56 -7.95 -11.12 11.36
C VAL A 56 -7.02 -11.49 10.20
N THR A 57 -7.08 -12.75 9.73
CA THR A 57 -6.43 -13.14 8.47
C THR A 57 -7.11 -12.40 7.32
N GLN A 58 -6.59 -11.23 6.95
CA GLN A 58 -7.19 -10.38 5.92
C GLN A 58 -6.68 -10.77 4.52
N ALA A 59 -7.18 -11.88 4.00
CA ALA A 59 -6.99 -12.23 2.59
C ALA A 59 -7.97 -11.43 1.72
N ALA A 60 -7.45 -10.65 0.78
CA ALA A 60 -8.25 -9.94 -0.21
C ALA A 60 -8.56 -10.84 -1.42
N HIS A 61 -9.84 -11.05 -1.73
CA HIS A 61 -10.24 -11.74 -2.96
C HIS A 61 -10.39 -10.73 -4.11
N MET A 62 -9.55 -10.87 -5.14
CA MET A 62 -9.36 -9.85 -6.17
C MET A 62 -9.44 -10.40 -7.59
N SER A 63 -9.84 -9.54 -8.53
CA SER A 63 -9.66 -9.78 -9.97
C SER A 63 -8.19 -9.63 -10.38
N VAL A 64 -7.84 -10.14 -11.55
CA VAL A 64 -6.49 -9.96 -12.13
C VAL A 64 -6.15 -8.47 -12.31
N GLU A 65 -7.12 -7.64 -12.68
CA GLU A 65 -6.94 -6.21 -12.84
C GLU A 65 -6.59 -5.53 -11.50
N GLN A 66 -7.32 -5.86 -10.43
CA GLN A 66 -7.04 -5.36 -9.08
C GLN A 66 -5.67 -5.82 -8.58
N ALA A 67 -5.32 -7.09 -8.81
CA ALA A 67 -4.00 -7.62 -8.48
C ALA A 67 -2.88 -6.89 -9.22
N THR A 68 -3.09 -6.61 -10.51
CA THR A 68 -2.17 -5.84 -11.36
C THR A 68 -1.99 -4.42 -10.82
N ALA A 69 -3.09 -3.77 -10.44
CA ALA A 69 -3.08 -2.43 -9.88
C ALA A 69 -2.28 -2.35 -8.55
N ILE A 70 -2.38 -3.38 -7.71
CA ILE A 70 -1.60 -3.50 -6.45
C ILE A 70 -0.12 -3.73 -6.77
N ARG A 71 0.20 -4.64 -7.71
CA ARG A 71 1.58 -4.91 -8.15
C ARG A 71 2.27 -3.65 -8.64
N ASP A 72 1.59 -2.85 -9.46
CA ASP A 72 2.19 -1.64 -10.04
C ASP A 72 2.51 -0.59 -8.95
N ARG A 73 1.63 -0.47 -7.94
CA ARG A 73 1.87 0.37 -6.75
C ARG A 73 3.04 -0.14 -5.90
N LEU A 74 3.10 -1.45 -5.66
CA LEU A 74 4.21 -2.08 -4.93
C LEU A 74 5.55 -1.87 -5.65
N THR A 75 5.56 -2.01 -6.97
CA THR A 75 6.76 -1.78 -7.79
C THR A 75 7.24 -0.34 -7.65
N LEU A 76 6.32 0.63 -7.73
CA LEU A 76 6.66 2.04 -7.50
C LEU A 76 7.20 2.28 -6.09
N ALA A 77 6.56 1.72 -5.07
CA ALA A 77 7.00 1.84 -3.68
C ALA A 77 8.42 1.29 -3.46
N ILE A 78 8.72 0.11 -4.02
CA ILE A 78 10.05 -0.51 -3.93
C ILE A 78 11.11 0.39 -4.57
N ASN A 79 10.82 0.92 -5.76
CA ASN A 79 11.77 1.79 -6.46
C ASN A 79 12.02 3.09 -5.68
N ARG A 80 10.96 3.75 -5.19
CA ARG A 80 11.08 5.02 -4.45
C ARG A 80 11.76 4.85 -3.10
N ALA A 81 11.41 3.82 -2.34
CA ALA A 81 12.10 3.49 -1.10
C ALA A 81 13.59 3.20 -1.38
N GLY A 82 13.90 2.40 -2.40
CA GLY A 82 15.27 2.11 -2.82
C GLY A 82 16.07 3.37 -3.15
N GLU A 83 15.50 4.27 -3.96
CA GLU A 83 16.11 5.57 -4.30
C GLU A 83 16.38 6.42 -3.05
N ARG A 84 15.40 6.54 -2.15
CA ARG A 84 15.49 7.40 -0.97
C ARG A 84 16.54 6.90 0.03
N TRP A 85 16.55 5.59 0.28
CA TRP A 85 17.45 4.97 1.25
C TRP A 85 18.86 4.71 0.71
N ALA A 86 19.05 4.71 -0.62
CA ALA A 86 20.38 4.75 -1.21
C ALA A 86 21.05 6.14 -1.09
N ALA A 87 20.27 7.19 -0.87
CA ALA A 87 20.74 8.57 -0.74
C ALA A 87 20.96 9.02 0.71
N SER A 88 20.59 8.20 1.70
CA SER A 88 20.74 8.43 3.14
C SER A 88 21.98 7.78 3.72
#